data_AF-A0A2G6IY38-F1
#
_entry.id   AF-A0A2G6IY38-F1
#
_cell.length_a   1.000
_cell.length_b   1.000
_cell.length_c   1.000
_cell.angle_alpha   90.00
_cell.angle_beta   90.00
_cell.angle_gamma   90.00
#
_symmetry.space_group_name_H-M   'P 1'
#
loop_
_entity.id
_entity.type
_entity.pdbx_description
1 polymer ?
#
loop_
_entity_poly.entity_id
_entity_poly.type
_entity_poly.pdbx_seq_one_letter_code
_entity_poly.pdbx_strand_id
1 'polypeptide(L)'
;MSVVISVLGRLFGGVLFRNRTTAAITGVLIVGLALFVWHKLDKGSAVRAAVSEYVAAAEITALKAQIAEANRLAQVASEAAQRLDERAQAVEGEAVRLAAEIKQYEAENALPTSCRLSPDLARRLRGN
;
A
#
# COMPACT_ATOMS: atom_id res chain seq x y z
N MET A 1 -41.80 -3.57 17.03
CA MET A 1 -41.98 -4.38 15.80
C MET A 1 -42.80 -5.66 16.02
N SER A 2 -42.71 -6.35 17.18
CA SER A 2 -43.48 -7.58 17.46
C SER A 2 -45.01 -7.43 17.57
N VAL A 3 -45.52 -6.26 17.99
CA VAL A 3 -46.97 -6.06 18.17
C VAL A 3 -47.72 -6.00 16.83
N VAL A 4 -47.10 -5.42 15.79
CA VAL A 4 -47.70 -5.31 14.45
C VAL A 4 -47.84 -6.69 13.79
N ILE A 5 -46.84 -7.57 13.98
CA ILE A 5 -46.86 -8.95 13.48
C ILE A 5 -47.92 -9.79 14.21
N SER A 6 -48.11 -9.57 15.52
CA SER A 6 -49.10 -10.29 16.33
C SER A 6 -50.55 -9.92 15.98
N VAL A 7 -50.82 -8.65 15.68
CA VAL A 7 -52.17 -8.18 15.27
C VAL A 7 -52.52 -8.67 13.86
N LEU A 8 -51.56 -8.67 12.93
CA LEU A 8 -51.73 -9.24 11.60
C LEU A 8 -52.00 -10.76 11.65
N GLY A 9 -51.30 -11.49 12.52
CA GLY A 9 -51.53 -12.94 12.70
C GLY A 9 -52.92 -13.29 13.26
N ARG A 10 -53.46 -12.47 14.18
CA ARG A 10 -54.81 -12.68 14.74
C ARG A 10 -55.94 -12.32 13.78
N LEU A 11 -55.78 -11.28 12.96
CA LEU A 11 -56.75 -10.92 11.93
C LEU A 11 -56.80 -11.94 10.78
N PHE A 12 -55.64 -12.44 10.34
CA PHE A 12 -55.57 -13.49 9.32
C PHE A 12 -56.13 -14.82 9.87
N GLY A 13 -55.81 -15.22 11.10
CA GLY A 13 -56.31 -16.48 11.67
C GLY A 13 -57.83 -16.54 11.85
N GLY A 14 -58.49 -15.42 12.16
CA GLY A 14 -59.95 -15.38 12.39
C GLY A 14 -60.80 -15.32 11.11
N VAL A 15 -60.29 -14.73 10.03
CA VAL A 15 -61.01 -14.59 8.75
C VAL A 15 -60.76 -15.77 7.81
N LEU A 16 -59.57 -16.38 7.87
CA LEU A 16 -59.16 -17.44 6.93
C LEU A 16 -59.86 -18.79 7.13
N PHE A 17 -60.27 -19.12 8.35
CA PHE A 17 -60.78 -20.46 8.67
C PHE A 17 -62.30 -20.55 8.78
N ARG A 18 -63.04 -19.53 8.30
CA ARG A 18 -64.50 -19.55 8.34
C ARG A 18 -65.15 -20.43 7.27
N ASN A 19 -64.43 -20.70 6.16
CA ASN A 19 -64.86 -21.60 5.09
C ASN A 19 -63.66 -22.40 4.56
N ARG A 20 -63.85 -23.72 4.30
CA ARG A 20 -62.76 -24.62 3.82
C ARG A 20 -62.15 -24.16 2.49
N THR A 21 -62.96 -23.53 1.64
CA THR A 21 -62.55 -22.98 0.34
C THR A 21 -61.63 -21.76 0.48
N THR A 22 -61.93 -20.85 1.40
CA THR A 22 -61.10 -19.65 1.65
C THR A 22 -59.74 -20.03 2.23
N ALA A 23 -59.69 -21.00 3.15
CA ALA A 23 -58.45 -21.51 3.71
C ALA A 23 -57.55 -22.15 2.63
N ALA A 24 -58.14 -22.93 1.72
CA ALA A 24 -57.39 -23.57 0.62
C ALA A 24 -56.83 -22.53 -0.36
N ILE A 25 -57.63 -21.53 -0.76
CA ILE A 25 -57.20 -20.47 -1.68
C ILE A 25 -56.04 -19.67 -1.08
N THR A 26 -56.12 -19.31 0.19
CA THR A 26 -55.04 -18.57 0.83
C THR A 26 -53.78 -19.41 1.01
N GLY A 27 -53.91 -20.71 1.30
CA GLY A 27 -52.76 -21.62 1.32
C GLY A 27 -52.01 -21.61 -0.01
N VAL A 28 -52.73 -21.71 -1.13
CA VAL A 28 -52.15 -21.65 -2.48
C VAL A 28 -51.48 -20.30 -2.75
N LEU A 29 -52.10 -19.19 -2.36
CA LEU A 29 -51.51 -17.85 -2.55
C LEU A 29 -50.23 -17.66 -1.74
N ILE A 30 -50.19 -18.14 -0.49
CA ILE A 30 -49.00 -18.04 0.36
C ILE A 30 -47.86 -18.87 -0.24
N VAL A 31 -48.14 -20.11 -0.66
CA VAL A 31 -47.13 -20.98 -1.28
C VAL A 31 -46.64 -20.38 -2.60
N GLY A 32 -47.54 -19.84 -3.42
CA GLY A 32 -47.19 -19.18 -4.68
C GLY A 32 -46.29 -17.95 -4.47
N LEU A 33 -46.60 -17.11 -3.48
CA LEU A 33 -45.76 -15.95 -3.12
C LEU A 33 -44.40 -16.38 -2.60
N ALA A 34 -44.34 -17.41 -1.75
CA ALA A 34 -43.07 -17.94 -1.24
C ALA A 34 -42.17 -18.46 -2.37
N LEU A 35 -42.74 -19.23 -3.31
CA LEU A 35 -42.00 -19.74 -4.47
C LEU A 35 -41.56 -18.62 -5.42
N PHE A 36 -42.40 -17.59 -5.62
CA PHE A 36 -42.03 -16.44 -6.44
C PHE A 36 -40.87 -15.65 -5.85
N VAL A 37 -40.91 -15.38 -4.54
CA VAL A 37 -39.82 -14.71 -3.81
C VAL A 37 -38.55 -15.55 -3.86
N TRP A 38 -38.66 -16.87 -3.64
CA TRP A 38 -37.54 -17.80 -3.76
C TRP A 38 -36.89 -17.72 -5.15
N HIS A 39 -37.68 -17.83 -6.21
CA HIS A 39 -37.19 -17.77 -7.60
C HIS A 39 -36.49 -16.44 -7.94
N LYS A 40 -36.99 -15.32 -7.41
CA LYS A 40 -36.36 -14.01 -7.61
C LYS A 40 -35.06 -13.87 -6.82
N LEU A 41 -35.00 -14.37 -5.59
CA LEU A 41 -33.80 -14.38 -4.78
C LEU A 41 -32.72 -15.29 -5.37
N ASP A 42 -33.10 -16.46 -5.86
CA ASP A 42 -32.20 -17.42 -6.50
C ASP A 42 -31.47 -16.81 -7.70
N LYS A 43 -32.22 -16.19 -8.64
CA LYS A 43 -31.61 -15.48 -9.77
C LYS A 43 -30.74 -14.30 -9.34
N GLY A 44 -31.16 -13.53 -8.34
CA GLY A 44 -30.38 -12.41 -7.81
C GLY A 44 -29.13 -12.87 -7.05
N SER A 45 -29.16 -14.06 -6.47
CA SER A 45 -28.01 -14.66 -5.78
C SER A 45 -26.95 -15.10 -6.78
N ALA A 46 -27.36 -15.79 -7.85
CA ALA A 46 -26.44 -16.25 -8.90
C ALA A 46 -25.68 -15.09 -9.58
N VAL A 47 -26.38 -14.00 -9.91
CA VAL A 47 -25.73 -12.81 -10.49
C VAL A 47 -24.77 -12.16 -9.50
N ARG A 48 -25.17 -12.03 -8.22
CA ARG A 48 -24.29 -11.46 -7.20
C ARG A 48 -23.05 -12.32 -6.94
N ALA A 49 -23.20 -13.64 -6.94
CA ALA A 49 -22.09 -14.57 -6.82
C ALA A 49 -21.11 -14.42 -8.00
N ALA A 50 -21.61 -14.43 -9.23
CA ALA A 50 -20.79 -14.25 -10.43
C ALA A 50 -20.05 -12.90 -10.45
N VAL A 51 -20.73 -11.81 -10.05
CA VAL A 51 -20.10 -10.49 -9.93
C VAL A 51 -19.02 -10.49 -8.85
N SER A 52 -19.29 -11.09 -7.69
CA SER A 52 -18.30 -11.15 -6.60
C SER A 52 -17.05 -11.92 -6.99
N GLU A 53 -17.20 -13.00 -7.75
CA GLU A 53 -16.08 -13.80 -8.24
C GLU A 53 -15.26 -13.03 -9.29
N TYR A 54 -15.94 -12.34 -10.23
CA TYR A 54 -15.27 -11.52 -11.22
C TYR A 54 -14.49 -10.36 -10.60
N VAL A 55 -15.09 -9.66 -9.62
CA VAL A 55 -14.43 -8.56 -8.90
C VAL A 55 -13.21 -9.08 -8.15
N ALA A 56 -13.34 -10.20 -7.42
CA ALA A 56 -12.20 -10.81 -6.73
C ALA A 56 -11.06 -11.19 -7.69
N ALA A 57 -11.38 -11.76 -8.86
CA ALA A 57 -10.38 -12.10 -9.87
C ALA A 57 -9.69 -10.86 -10.46
N ALA A 58 -10.45 -9.78 -10.71
CA ALA A 58 -9.92 -8.51 -11.19
C ALA A 58 -9.02 -7.84 -10.15
N GLU A 59 -9.44 -7.83 -8.88
CA GLU A 59 -8.64 -7.31 -7.77
C GLU A 59 -7.33 -8.08 -7.59
N ILE A 60 -7.37 -9.41 -7.61
CA ILE A 60 -6.16 -10.25 -7.54
C ILE A 60 -5.22 -9.95 -8.70
N THR A 61 -5.76 -9.78 -9.90
CA THR A 61 -4.95 -9.48 -11.09
C THR A 61 -4.30 -8.10 -10.98
N ALA A 62 -5.07 -7.09 -10.54
CA ALA A 62 -4.57 -5.74 -10.33
C ALA A 62 -3.49 -5.69 -9.24
N LEU A 63 -3.69 -6.40 -8.13
CA LEU A 63 -2.70 -6.49 -7.04
C LEU A 63 -1.42 -7.19 -7.50
N LYS A 64 -1.53 -8.28 -8.26
CA LYS A 64 -0.37 -8.96 -8.85
C LYS A 64 0.43 -8.04 -9.78
N ALA A 65 -0.25 -7.24 -10.60
CA ALA A 65 0.41 -6.27 -11.48
C ALA A 65 1.14 -5.19 -10.67
N GLN A 66 0.52 -4.67 -9.60
CA GLN A 66 1.15 -3.69 -8.71
C GLN A 66 2.38 -4.26 -8.00
N ILE A 67 2.31 -5.50 -7.52
CA ILE A 67 3.45 -6.19 -6.89
C ILE A 67 4.59 -6.39 -7.91
N ALA A 68 4.26 -6.79 -9.14
CA ALA A 68 5.27 -6.97 -10.18
C ALA A 68 6.00 -5.65 -10.49
N GLU A 69 5.27 -4.55 -10.61
CA GLU A 69 5.87 -3.24 -10.87
C GLU A 69 6.68 -2.74 -9.67
N ALA A 70 6.18 -2.92 -8.44
CA ALA A 70 6.91 -2.58 -7.22
C ALA A 70 8.24 -3.35 -7.12
N ASN A 71 8.23 -4.65 -7.45
CA ASN A 71 9.45 -5.47 -7.47
C ASN A 71 10.42 -5.00 -8.56
N ARG A 72 9.93 -4.63 -9.74
CA ARG A 72 10.76 -4.08 -10.82
C ARG A 72 11.46 -2.79 -10.37
N LEU A 73 10.72 -1.89 -9.72
CA LEU A 73 11.28 -0.65 -9.19
C LEU A 73 12.28 -0.90 -8.06
N ALA A 74 11.99 -1.84 -7.16
CA ALA A 74 12.91 -2.24 -6.10
C ALA A 74 14.23 -2.79 -6.66
N GLN A 75 14.16 -3.62 -7.70
CA GLN A 75 15.36 -4.14 -8.36
C GLN A 75 16.20 -3.02 -8.97
N VAL A 76 15.59 -2.13 -9.76
CA VAL A 76 16.28 -0.98 -10.36
C VAL A 76 16.90 -0.07 -9.29
N ALA A 77 16.18 0.18 -8.20
CA ALA A 77 16.69 0.96 -7.09
C ALA A 77 17.87 0.27 -6.40
N SER A 78 17.82 -1.05 -6.22
CA SER A 78 18.91 -1.82 -5.61
C SER A 78 20.18 -1.81 -6.47
N GLU A 79 20.05 -1.96 -7.79
CA GLU A 79 21.17 -1.88 -8.73
C GLU A 79 21.78 -0.47 -8.75
N ALA A 80 20.94 0.56 -8.73
CA ALA A 80 21.40 1.95 -8.64
C ALA A 80 22.12 2.22 -7.32
N ALA A 81 21.59 1.72 -6.19
CA ALA A 81 22.21 1.86 -4.88
C ALA A 81 23.58 1.17 -4.82
N GLN A 82 23.70 -0.05 -5.34
CA GLN A 82 24.99 -0.76 -5.42
C GLN A 82 26.02 0.02 -6.22
N ARG A 83 25.66 0.55 -7.40
CA ARG A 83 26.57 1.37 -8.21
C ARG A 83 26.98 2.67 -7.52
N LEU A 84 26.09 3.27 -6.72
CA LEU A 84 26.42 4.46 -5.94
C LEU A 84 27.37 4.12 -4.79
N ASP A 85 27.17 2.99 -4.12
CA ASP A 85 28.03 2.53 -3.04
C ASP A 85 29.45 2.19 -3.55
N GLU A 86 29.56 1.49 -4.68
CA GLU A 86 30.85 1.22 -5.34
C GLU A 86 31.62 2.50 -5.66
N ARG A 87 30.91 3.53 -6.16
CA ARG A 87 31.52 4.84 -6.45
C ARG A 87 31.92 5.57 -5.19
N ALA A 88 31.10 5.50 -4.14
CA ALA A 88 31.42 6.12 -2.86
C ALA A 88 32.68 5.51 -2.25
N GLN A 89 32.80 4.18 -2.25
CA GLN A 89 34.00 3.48 -1.78
C GLN A 89 35.24 3.83 -2.60
N ALA A 90 35.11 3.94 -3.93
CA ALA A 90 36.22 4.36 -4.79
C ALA A 90 36.70 5.78 -4.46
N VAL A 91 35.77 6.73 -4.33
CA VAL A 91 36.09 8.13 -3.98
C VAL A 91 36.69 8.23 -2.58
N GLU A 92 36.19 7.46 -1.62
CA GLU A 92 36.74 7.42 -0.26
C GLU A 92 38.17 6.86 -0.25
N GLY A 93 38.43 5.80 -1.01
CA GLY A 93 39.78 5.26 -1.19
C GLY A 93 40.74 6.27 -1.83
N GLU A 94 40.30 7.01 -2.85
CA GLU A 94 41.08 8.08 -3.47
C GLU A 94 41.35 9.23 -2.49
N ALA A 95 40.35 9.63 -1.70
CA ALA A 95 40.50 10.67 -0.69
C ALA A 95 41.51 10.29 0.38
N VAL A 96 41.48 9.04 0.86
CA VAL A 96 42.47 8.51 1.82
C VAL A 96 43.87 8.51 1.21
N ARG A 97 44.01 8.08 -0.05
CA ARG A 97 45.31 8.08 -0.75
C ARG A 97 45.86 9.49 -0.90
N LEU A 98 45.03 10.43 -1.34
CA LEU A 98 45.42 11.84 -1.52
C LEU A 98 45.79 12.48 -0.17
N ALA A 99 45.05 12.19 0.89
CA ALA A 99 45.37 12.67 2.23
C ALA A 99 46.72 12.13 2.74
N ALA A 100 47.06 10.88 2.42
CA ALA A 100 48.37 10.31 2.74
C ALA A 100 49.49 10.98 1.94
N GLU A 101 49.28 11.22 0.64
CA GLU A 101 50.23 11.91 -0.24
C GLU A 101 50.49 13.35 0.23
N ILE A 102 49.45 14.11 0.60
CA ILE A 102 49.61 15.46 1.16
C ILE A 102 50.44 15.42 2.45
N LYS A 103 50.16 14.49 3.37
CA LYS A 103 50.94 14.35 4.61
C LYS A 103 52.41 14.02 4.32
N GLN A 104 52.68 13.19 3.33
CA GLN A 104 54.04 12.87 2.92
C GLN A 104 54.75 14.10 2.34
N TYR A 105 54.09 14.82 1.42
CA TYR A 105 54.64 16.07 0.88
C TYR A 105 54.91 17.12 1.97
N GLU A 106 54.02 17.26 2.95
CA GLU A 106 54.21 18.15 4.10
C GLU A 106 55.41 17.73 4.96
N ALA A 107 55.61 16.42 5.17
CA ALA A 107 56.74 15.90 5.94
C ALA A 107 58.08 16.09 5.19
N GLU A 108 58.11 15.83 3.88
CA GLU A 108 59.31 15.97 3.05
C GLU A 108 59.69 17.44 2.80
N ASN A 109 58.69 18.32 2.67
CA ASN A 109 58.88 19.75 2.43
C ASN A 109 58.67 20.58 3.70
N ALA A 110 58.85 19.97 4.87
CA ALA A 110 58.77 20.66 6.16
C ALA A 110 59.82 21.79 6.19
N LEU A 111 59.38 23.02 5.91
CA LEU A 111 60.24 24.19 5.91
C LEU A 111 60.83 24.38 7.31
N PRO A 112 62.15 24.52 7.45
CA PRO A 112 62.76 24.80 8.75
C PRO A 112 62.16 26.07 9.32
N THR A 113 61.90 26.08 10.63
CA THR A 113 61.22 27.18 11.34
C THR A 113 61.92 28.53 11.17
N SER A 114 63.21 28.52 10.78
CA SER A 114 64.01 29.69 10.42
C SER A 114 63.55 30.42 9.14
N CYS A 115 62.84 29.73 8.23
CA CYS A 115 62.29 30.30 7.00
C CYS A 115 60.86 30.84 7.17
N ARG A 116 60.24 30.68 8.35
CA ARG A 116 58.94 31.29 8.66
C ARG A 116 59.15 32.76 9.03
N LEU A 117 58.60 33.67 8.22
CA LEU A 117 58.52 35.09 8.55
C LEU A 117 57.78 35.25 9.88
N SER A 118 58.45 35.86 10.87
CA SER A 118 57.81 36.14 12.15
C SER A 118 56.69 37.17 11.94
N PRO A 119 55.57 37.05 12.68
CA PRO A 119 54.48 38.03 12.63
C PRO A 119 54.91 39.44 13.06
N ASP A 120 56.10 39.58 13.64
CA ASP A 120 56.71 40.85 14.00
C ASP A 120 57.41 41.52 12.79
N LEU A 121 58.10 40.74 11.95
CA LEU A 121 58.73 41.22 10.72
C LEU A 121 57.69 41.67 9.68
N ALA A 122 56.58 40.93 9.55
CA ALA A 122 55.47 41.31 8.68
C ALA A 122 54.78 42.61 9.12
N ARG A 123 54.69 42.86 10.44
CA ARG A 123 54.18 44.14 10.99
C ARG A 123 55.12 45.30 10.70
N ARG A 124 56.44 45.09 10.78
CA ARG A 124 57.44 46.11 10.45
C ARG A 124 57.46 46.50 8.97
N LEU A 125 57.25 45.54 8.05
CA LEU A 125 57.18 45.80 6.60
C LEU A 125 55.90 46.51 6.14
N ARG A 126 54.80 46.46 6.93
CA ARG A 126 53.54 47.19 6.64
C ARG A 126 53.45 48.56 7.30
N GLY A 127 54.31 48.83 8.29
CA GLY A 127 54.32 50.06 9.08
C GLY A 127 55.30 51.13 8.60
N ASN A 128 56.05 50.84 7.54
CA ASN A 128 56.84 51.79 6.73
C ASN A 128 56.17 51.95 5.37
#